data_AF-A0A2D9TCQ7-F1
#
_entry.id   AF-A0A2D9TCQ7-F1
#
_cell.length_a   1.000
_cell.length_b   1.000
_cell.length_c   1.000
_cell.angle_alpha   90.00
_cell.angle_beta   90.00
_cell.angle_gamma   90.00
#
_symmetry.space_group_name_H-M   'P 1'
#
loop_
_entity.id
_entity.type
_entity.pdbx_description
1 polymer ?
#
loop_
_entity_poly.entity_id
_entity_poly.type
_entity_poly.pdbx_seq_one_letter_code
_entity_poly.pdbx_strand_id
1 'polypeptide(L)'
;MLLWSEISIKVADFTRALIAVACIFGVSASALAQEEEAAAEEAPGSEEAAAPTGPVARQRVYVVSHALEPELEAVAARAGSAARAALREVAAADWAAADQRFLGYDDAALQHITEARRLYAEGSQAYLDLQLDNAIQLLGQAVEEFDASQAALEDESGLGTALLYLGASYVFSGNTRVGRRIFERLHRQMPHIKPDPNEFPPEVVEQYERATPRRTDGAIHVMSDPTGAIAYVDFVPRGLTPLTVTDLAPGEHTVRLTRPGATPYIEQVDVGRDQSEVQAFLIDAEGNEGMAEMVAGITGHELEVGDGPIQQVGQLLDLDKIGVIRVSYGDSRDQVKLEMVIFDVASGRRMLRGEVQAPRALGELEPVVQRAVQAGVQNVLAPRVGDDDEQIIGSDGQLVSADPDEEDEGDPLWKKWWLWAAVGGALVVGAVVTAVVLTRDDNELGQSPNGQIVIEFGGR
;
A
#
# COMPACT_ATOMS: atom_id res chain seq x y z
N MET A 1 40.45 17.23 -22.54
CA MET A 1 40.07 18.61 -22.17
C MET A 1 39.02 19.18 -23.13
N LEU A 2 37.99 18.39 -23.48
CA LEU A 2 36.95 18.72 -24.49
C LEU A 2 35.56 18.19 -24.05
N LEU A 3 35.22 18.37 -22.78
CA LEU A 3 33.92 17.97 -22.21
C LEU A 3 33.25 19.10 -21.38
N TRP A 4 33.85 20.29 -21.37
CA TRP A 4 33.35 21.45 -20.63
C TRP A 4 32.78 22.57 -21.53
N SER A 5 32.90 22.47 -22.86
CA SER A 5 32.38 23.51 -23.77
C SER A 5 30.93 23.30 -24.21
N GLU A 6 30.38 22.08 -24.13
CA GLU A 6 29.01 21.80 -24.58
C GLU A 6 27.92 22.08 -23.53
N ILE A 7 28.28 22.16 -22.24
CA ILE A 7 27.34 22.49 -21.16
C ILE A 7 27.08 24.00 -21.09
N SER A 8 28.06 24.83 -21.48
CA SER A 8 27.94 26.29 -21.43
C SER A 8 27.01 26.87 -22.52
N ILE A 9 26.79 26.13 -23.62
CA ILE A 9 25.95 26.58 -24.74
C ILE A 9 24.45 26.39 -24.44
N LYS A 10 24.06 25.40 -23.61
CA LYS A 10 22.64 25.16 -23.28
C LYS A 10 22.06 26.11 -22.22
N VAL A 11 22.89 26.75 -21.40
CA VAL A 11 22.42 27.73 -20.40
C VAL A 11 22.13 29.11 -21.03
N ALA A 12 22.84 29.46 -22.10
CA ALA A 12 22.64 30.74 -22.80
C ALA A 12 21.31 30.82 -23.57
N ASP A 13 20.79 29.69 -24.07
CA ASP A 13 19.52 29.66 -24.81
C ASP A 13 18.28 29.67 -23.89
N PHE A 14 18.40 29.14 -22.66
CA PHE A 14 17.31 29.22 -21.67
C PHE A 14 17.08 30.67 -21.19
N THR A 15 18.16 31.45 -21.12
CA THR A 15 18.10 32.88 -20.73
C THR A 15 17.49 33.76 -21.84
N ARG A 16 17.56 33.33 -23.11
CA ARG A 16 16.94 34.04 -24.24
C ARG A 16 15.45 33.74 -24.40
N ALA A 17 14.99 32.55 -24.00
CA ALA A 17 13.58 32.20 -24.02
C ALA A 17 12.76 32.97 -22.96
N LEU A 18 13.36 33.27 -21.80
CA LEU A 18 12.73 34.06 -20.74
C LEU A 18 12.56 35.55 -21.10
N ILE A 19 13.42 36.09 -21.96
CA ILE A 19 13.33 37.49 -22.44
C ILE A 19 12.26 37.65 -23.53
N ALA A 20 11.89 36.58 -24.25
CA ALA A 20 10.83 36.63 -25.26
C ALA A 20 9.40 36.67 -24.67
N VAL A 21 9.21 36.16 -23.45
CA VAL A 21 7.90 36.17 -22.75
C VAL A 21 7.61 37.53 -22.11
N ALA A 22 8.64 38.31 -21.76
CA ALA A 22 8.49 39.65 -21.19
C ALA A 22 8.02 40.73 -22.21
N CYS A 23 7.99 40.43 -23.51
CA CYS A 23 7.59 41.40 -24.54
C CYS A 23 6.08 41.40 -24.88
N ILE A 24 5.27 40.50 -24.28
CA ILE A 24 3.81 40.43 -24.54
C ILE A 24 3.01 41.22 -23.49
N PHE A 25 3.57 41.45 -22.29
CA PHE A 25 2.96 42.26 -21.24
C PHE A 25 3.87 43.44 -20.93
N GLY A 26 3.55 44.61 -21.49
CA GLY A 26 4.37 45.83 -21.39
C GLY A 26 4.63 46.30 -19.96
N VAL A 27 5.64 45.73 -19.31
CA VAL A 27 6.23 46.21 -18.07
C VAL A 27 7.64 46.68 -18.40
N SER A 28 7.90 47.99 -18.26
CA SER A 28 9.21 48.57 -18.51
C SER A 28 10.23 48.08 -17.47
N ALA A 29 11.41 47.68 -17.93
CA ALA A 29 12.53 47.13 -17.16
C ALA A 29 13.27 48.14 -16.27
N SER A 30 12.55 49.07 -15.62
CA SER A 30 13.15 50.14 -14.79
C SER A 30 12.60 50.20 -13.36
N ALA A 31 11.87 49.18 -12.91
CA ALA A 31 11.28 49.14 -11.56
C ALA A 31 11.75 47.96 -10.68
N LEU A 32 12.64 47.07 -11.16
CA LEU A 32 13.03 45.84 -10.45
C LEU A 32 14.47 45.84 -9.89
N ALA A 33 15.12 47.01 -9.77
CA ALA A 33 16.52 47.09 -9.33
C ALA A 33 16.72 47.99 -8.09
N GLN A 34 15.67 48.29 -7.32
CA GLN A 34 15.75 49.22 -6.18
C GLN A 34 15.07 48.74 -4.89
N GLU A 35 14.66 47.47 -4.79
CA GLU A 35 14.10 46.89 -3.56
C GLU A 35 14.99 45.83 -2.91
N GLU A 36 16.18 45.55 -3.44
CA GLU A 36 17.06 44.47 -2.94
C GLU A 36 18.11 44.93 -1.90
N GLU A 37 18.13 46.21 -1.51
CA GLU A 37 19.19 46.76 -0.62
C GLU A 37 18.68 47.44 0.67
N ALA A 38 17.45 47.18 1.10
CA ALA A 38 16.90 47.76 2.34
C ALA A 38 15.93 46.84 3.10
N ALA A 39 16.40 45.66 3.50
CA ALA A 39 15.74 44.86 4.54
C ALA A 39 16.72 43.87 5.20
N ALA A 40 17.86 44.37 5.67
CA ALA A 40 18.72 43.66 6.61
C ALA A 40 18.55 44.32 7.98
N GLU A 41 17.45 44.00 8.66
CA GLU A 41 17.24 44.32 10.07
C GLU A 41 16.68 43.09 10.78
N GLU A 42 17.26 42.79 11.93
CA GLU A 42 17.29 41.51 12.64
C GLU A 42 15.90 40.94 12.96
N ALA A 43 15.62 39.71 12.52
CA ALA A 43 14.57 38.86 13.06
C ALA A 43 15.20 37.84 14.03
N PRO A 44 14.62 37.61 15.23
CA PRO A 44 15.15 36.63 16.18
C PRO A 44 15.02 35.22 15.58
N GLY A 45 16.09 34.43 15.75
CA GLY A 45 16.26 33.14 15.12
C GLY A 45 15.10 32.18 15.36
N SER A 46 14.36 31.87 14.29
CA SER A 46 13.69 30.58 14.18
C SER A 46 14.79 29.56 13.92
N GLU A 47 15.18 28.85 14.97
CA GLU A 47 15.95 27.61 14.86
C GLU A 47 15.09 26.64 14.02
N GLU A 48 15.36 26.62 12.73
CA GLU A 48 14.81 25.64 11.80
C GLU A 48 15.38 24.29 12.26
N ALA A 49 14.59 23.56 13.06
CA ALA A 49 14.95 22.27 13.61
C ALA A 49 15.49 21.41 12.46
N ALA A 50 16.80 21.21 12.46
CA ALA A 50 17.47 20.42 11.45
C ALA A 50 16.78 19.05 11.39
N ALA A 51 16.22 18.72 10.23
CA ALA A 51 15.69 17.38 9.99
C ALA A 51 16.79 16.38 10.41
N PRO A 52 16.49 15.35 11.21
CA PRO A 52 17.51 14.45 11.72
C PRO A 52 18.26 13.80 10.54
N THR A 53 19.47 14.26 10.26
CA THR A 53 20.34 13.76 9.18
C THR A 53 21.14 12.52 9.59
N GLY A 54 20.77 11.88 10.71
CA GLY A 54 21.34 10.62 11.15
C GLY A 54 20.62 9.42 10.51
N PRO A 55 21.28 8.26 10.33
CA PRO A 55 20.59 7.04 9.92
C PRO A 55 19.50 6.72 10.95
N VAL A 56 18.24 6.68 10.51
CA VAL A 56 17.12 6.24 11.34
C VAL A 56 17.41 4.80 11.76
N ALA A 57 17.61 4.57 13.06
CA ALA A 57 17.80 3.22 13.58
C ALA A 57 16.55 2.40 13.24
N ARG A 58 16.70 1.41 12.35
CA ARG A 58 15.60 0.52 12.01
C ARG A 58 15.21 -0.32 13.22
N GLN A 59 13.92 -0.48 13.46
CA GLN A 59 13.40 -1.33 14.52
C GLN A 59 12.75 -2.56 13.91
N ARG A 60 12.91 -3.71 14.56
CA ARG A 60 12.34 -4.98 14.14
C ARG A 60 10.85 -4.99 14.44
N VAL A 61 10.02 -5.01 13.40
CA VAL A 61 8.56 -4.90 13.53
C VAL A 61 7.89 -5.95 12.66
N TYR A 62 6.78 -6.51 13.16
CA TYR A 62 5.92 -7.36 12.37
C TYR A 62 4.46 -7.18 12.75
N VAL A 63 3.54 -7.54 11.84
CA VAL A 63 2.09 -7.40 12.05
C VAL A 63 1.40 -8.72 11.78
N VAL A 64 0.59 -9.15 12.76
CA VAL A 64 -0.31 -10.31 12.65
C VAL A 64 -1.77 -9.85 12.67
N SER A 65 -2.65 -10.67 12.12
CA SER A 65 -4.08 -10.37 12.04
C SER A 65 -4.92 -11.56 12.48
N HIS A 66 -6.02 -11.30 13.19
CA HIS A 66 -6.99 -12.33 13.52
C HIS A 66 -8.43 -11.79 13.44
N ALA A 67 -9.37 -12.69 13.18
CA ALA A 67 -10.80 -12.39 13.27
C ALA A 67 -11.31 -12.66 14.69
N LEU A 68 -12.33 -11.93 15.14
CA LEU A 68 -13.11 -12.29 16.32
C LEU A 68 -14.17 -13.34 16.00
N GLU A 69 -14.71 -13.27 14.78
CA GLU A 69 -15.74 -14.18 14.30
C GLU A 69 -15.22 -15.06 13.16
N PRO A 70 -15.51 -16.38 13.15
CA PRO A 70 -15.02 -17.31 12.13
C PRO A 70 -15.38 -16.89 10.70
N GLU A 71 -16.54 -16.25 10.49
CA GLU A 71 -16.95 -15.81 9.15
C GLU A 71 -16.07 -14.70 8.57
N LEU A 72 -15.29 -14.01 9.40
CA LEU A 72 -14.38 -12.95 9.00
C LEU A 72 -12.94 -13.44 8.83
N GLU A 73 -12.64 -14.73 8.97
CA GLU A 73 -11.27 -15.28 8.82
C GLU A 73 -10.64 -14.92 7.46
N ALA A 74 -11.41 -15.01 6.38
CA ALA A 74 -10.94 -14.60 5.05
C ALA A 74 -10.64 -13.09 4.97
N VAL A 75 -11.42 -12.26 5.66
CA VAL A 75 -11.21 -10.81 5.73
C VAL A 75 -9.97 -10.49 6.58
N ALA A 76 -9.80 -11.17 7.71
CA ALA A 76 -8.62 -11.03 8.56
C ALA A 76 -7.35 -11.49 7.85
N ALA A 77 -7.39 -12.60 7.11
CA ALA A 77 -6.25 -13.06 6.32
C ALA A 77 -5.83 -12.03 5.26
N ARG A 78 -6.79 -11.40 4.56
CA ARG A 78 -6.55 -10.28 3.64
C ARG A 78 -5.98 -9.06 4.33
N ALA A 79 -6.52 -8.67 5.48
CA ALA A 79 -5.96 -7.58 6.27
C ALA A 79 -4.51 -7.87 6.70
N GLY A 80 -4.19 -9.09 7.12
CA GLY A 80 -2.81 -9.49 7.45
C GLY A 80 -1.87 -9.40 6.26
N SER A 81 -2.29 -9.92 5.10
CA SER A 81 -1.52 -9.87 3.85
C SER A 81 -1.23 -8.42 3.44
N ALA A 82 -2.27 -7.58 3.41
CA ALA A 82 -2.16 -6.15 3.10
C ALA A 82 -1.29 -5.40 4.12
N ALA A 83 -1.38 -5.74 5.40
CA ALA A 83 -0.56 -5.13 6.45
C ALA A 83 0.93 -5.45 6.28
N ARG A 84 1.27 -6.70 5.98
CA ARG A 84 2.65 -7.12 5.69
C ARG A 84 3.17 -6.43 4.43
N ALA A 85 2.38 -6.39 3.36
CA ALA A 85 2.75 -5.66 2.15
C ALA A 85 3.04 -4.17 2.45
N ALA A 86 2.19 -3.51 3.25
CA ALA A 86 2.39 -2.13 3.68
C ALA A 86 3.65 -1.94 4.54
N LEU A 87 3.95 -2.89 5.42
CA LEU A 87 5.14 -2.87 6.27
C LEU A 87 6.43 -2.86 5.43
N ARG A 88 6.43 -3.53 4.27
CA ARG A 88 7.57 -3.57 3.34
C ARG A 88 7.96 -2.19 2.80
N GLU A 89 7.03 -1.25 2.79
CA GLU A 89 7.23 0.12 2.29
C GLU A 89 7.68 1.11 3.39
N VAL A 90 7.74 0.69 4.66
CA VAL A 90 8.14 1.56 5.78
C VAL A 90 9.66 1.50 5.98
N ALA A 91 10.37 2.56 5.58
CA ALA A 91 11.84 2.59 5.59
C ALA A 91 12.50 2.35 6.97
N ALA A 92 11.83 2.73 8.05
CA ALA A 92 12.29 2.56 9.44
C ALA A 92 11.98 1.15 10.01
N ALA A 93 11.17 0.34 9.32
CA ALA A 93 10.81 -1.00 9.76
C ALA A 93 11.83 -2.02 9.23
N ASP A 94 12.38 -2.82 10.13
CA ASP A 94 13.10 -4.05 9.81
C ASP A 94 12.15 -5.24 9.93
N TRP A 95 11.64 -5.72 8.80
CA TRP A 95 10.56 -6.71 8.73
C TRP A 95 11.01 -8.04 8.11
N ALA A 96 12.07 -8.03 7.29
CA ALA A 96 12.38 -9.11 6.34
C ALA A 96 12.63 -10.46 7.01
N ALA A 97 13.43 -10.48 8.08
CA ALA A 97 13.74 -11.72 8.80
C ALA A 97 12.49 -12.32 9.47
N ALA A 98 11.64 -11.47 10.05
CA ALA A 98 10.39 -11.91 10.67
C ALA A 98 9.38 -12.40 9.62
N ASP A 99 9.28 -11.72 8.49
CA ASP A 99 8.39 -12.07 7.36
C ASP A 99 8.78 -13.42 6.76
N GLN A 100 10.07 -13.63 6.48
CA GLN A 100 10.62 -14.92 6.03
C GLN A 100 10.30 -16.04 7.01
N ARG A 101 10.58 -15.82 8.30
CA ARG A 101 10.39 -16.84 9.32
C ARG A 101 8.91 -17.17 9.53
N PHE A 102 8.04 -16.16 9.46
CA PHE A 102 6.60 -16.35 9.63
C PHE A 102 5.95 -17.01 8.42
N LEU A 103 6.30 -16.60 7.19
CA LEU A 103 5.71 -17.12 5.95
C LEU A 103 6.44 -18.35 5.37
N GLY A 104 7.64 -18.64 5.87
CA GLY A 104 8.41 -19.85 5.58
C GLY A 104 9.07 -19.89 4.19
N TYR A 105 9.14 -18.76 3.48
CA TYR A 105 9.78 -18.68 2.17
C TYR A 105 11.30 -18.42 2.28
N ASP A 106 12.04 -18.65 1.18
CA ASP A 106 13.50 -18.47 1.12
C ASP A 106 13.95 -17.06 0.67
N ASP A 107 15.25 -16.76 0.79
CA ASP A 107 15.80 -15.47 0.38
C ASP A 107 15.56 -15.14 -1.11
N ALA A 108 15.45 -16.16 -1.97
CA ALA A 108 15.27 -15.96 -3.41
C ALA A 108 13.92 -15.30 -3.71
N ALA A 109 12.86 -15.64 -2.97
CA ALA A 109 11.54 -15.05 -3.18
C ALA A 109 11.54 -13.52 -3.04
N LEU A 110 12.26 -12.94 -2.07
CA LEU A 110 12.33 -11.48 -1.91
C LEU A 110 13.18 -10.79 -2.99
N GLN A 111 14.22 -11.47 -3.47
CA GLN A 111 15.03 -10.97 -4.58
C GLN A 111 14.16 -10.85 -5.83
N HIS A 112 13.35 -11.88 -6.12
CA HIS A 112 12.39 -11.89 -7.21
C HIS A 112 11.34 -10.77 -7.07
N ILE A 113 10.75 -10.54 -5.88
CA ILE A 113 9.79 -9.41 -5.68
C ILE A 113 10.46 -8.06 -5.96
N THR A 114 11.68 -7.87 -5.46
CA THR A 114 12.40 -6.60 -5.60
C THR A 114 12.69 -6.31 -7.07
N GLU A 115 13.15 -7.32 -7.80
CA GLU A 115 13.44 -7.20 -9.22
C GLU A 115 12.18 -7.04 -10.06
N ALA A 116 11.11 -7.79 -9.75
CA ALA A 116 9.81 -7.66 -10.41
C ALA A 116 9.28 -6.22 -10.33
N ARG A 117 9.34 -5.60 -9.15
CA ARG A 117 8.90 -4.21 -8.93
C ARG A 117 9.75 -3.20 -9.71
N ARG A 118 11.07 -3.39 -9.77
CA ARG A 118 11.98 -2.56 -10.55
C ARG A 118 11.64 -2.65 -12.05
N LEU A 119 11.54 -3.88 -12.58
CA LEU A 119 11.19 -4.14 -13.97
C LEU A 119 9.80 -3.63 -14.34
N TYR A 120 8.82 -3.76 -13.45
CA TYR A 120 7.49 -3.19 -13.62
C TYR A 120 7.53 -1.67 -13.71
N ALA A 121 8.26 -0.99 -12.82
CA ALA A 121 8.38 0.47 -12.84
C ALA A 121 9.03 0.97 -14.14
N GLU A 122 10.12 0.32 -14.59
CA GLU A 122 10.77 0.67 -15.85
C GLU A 122 9.91 0.32 -17.08
N GLY A 123 9.24 -0.83 -17.05
CA GLY A 123 8.41 -1.33 -18.14
C GLY A 123 7.11 -0.53 -18.33
N SER A 124 6.45 -0.13 -17.25
CA SER A 124 5.29 0.76 -17.28
C SER A 124 5.66 2.14 -17.80
N GLN A 125 6.80 2.69 -17.38
CA GLN A 125 7.31 3.94 -17.94
C GLN A 125 7.61 3.82 -19.44
N ALA A 126 8.24 2.73 -19.88
CA ALA A 126 8.50 2.47 -21.30
C ALA A 126 7.20 2.37 -22.12
N TYR A 127 6.11 1.84 -21.54
CA TYR A 127 4.79 1.84 -22.16
C TYR A 127 4.26 3.27 -22.36
N LEU A 128 4.33 4.09 -21.31
CA LEU A 128 3.89 5.50 -21.36
C LEU A 128 4.68 6.33 -22.39
N ASP A 129 5.97 6.01 -22.55
CA ASP A 129 6.86 6.61 -23.54
C ASP A 129 6.68 6.00 -24.96
N LEU A 130 5.70 5.11 -25.15
CA LEU A 130 5.40 4.38 -26.38
C LEU A 130 6.57 3.54 -26.93
N GLN A 131 7.51 3.16 -26.07
CA GLN A 131 8.61 2.25 -26.38
C GLN A 131 8.16 0.79 -26.25
N LEU A 132 7.17 0.39 -27.04
CA LEU A 132 6.41 -0.85 -26.86
C LEU A 132 7.27 -2.13 -26.84
N ASP A 133 8.31 -2.22 -27.67
CA ASP A 133 9.21 -3.39 -27.67
C ASP A 133 9.98 -3.52 -26.36
N ASN A 134 10.45 -2.39 -25.81
CA ASN A 134 11.13 -2.34 -24.53
C ASN A 134 10.16 -2.64 -23.37
N ALA A 135 8.96 -2.04 -23.42
CA ALA A 135 7.90 -2.29 -22.45
C ALA A 135 7.53 -3.78 -22.40
N ILE A 136 7.32 -4.42 -23.55
CA ILE A 136 7.01 -5.86 -23.63
C ILE A 136 8.12 -6.70 -22.99
N GLN A 137 9.38 -6.40 -23.25
CA GLN A 137 10.50 -7.14 -22.66
C GLN A 137 10.54 -6.97 -21.13
N LEU A 138 10.52 -5.73 -20.65
CA LEU A 138 10.62 -5.42 -19.21
C LEU A 138 9.42 -5.96 -18.43
N LEU A 139 8.21 -5.75 -18.94
CA LEU A 139 6.98 -6.22 -18.29
C LEU A 139 6.84 -7.75 -18.36
N GLY A 140 7.32 -8.38 -19.44
CA GLY A 140 7.40 -9.84 -19.53
C GLY A 140 8.30 -10.42 -18.44
N GLN A 141 9.49 -9.84 -18.27
CA GLN A 141 10.40 -10.21 -17.19
C GLN A 141 9.82 -9.91 -15.80
N ALA A 142 9.14 -8.77 -15.62
CA ALA A 142 8.48 -8.45 -14.36
C ALA A 142 7.44 -9.52 -13.96
N VAL A 143 6.64 -10.00 -14.92
CA VAL A 143 5.68 -11.08 -14.68
C VAL A 143 6.37 -12.40 -14.32
N GLU A 144 7.46 -12.76 -15.00
CA GLU A 144 8.26 -13.96 -14.68
C GLU A 144 8.85 -13.89 -13.26
N GLU A 145 9.38 -12.74 -12.87
CA GLU A 145 9.91 -12.50 -11.52
C GLU A 145 8.81 -12.54 -10.46
N PHE A 146 7.64 -11.96 -10.72
CA PHE A 146 6.49 -12.11 -9.82
C PHE A 146 6.07 -13.59 -9.69
N ASP A 147 6.06 -14.35 -10.78
CA ASP A 147 5.75 -15.79 -10.78
C ASP A 147 6.82 -16.63 -10.05
N ALA A 148 8.08 -16.22 -10.08
CA ALA A 148 9.12 -16.85 -9.27
C ALA A 148 9.00 -16.52 -7.77
N SER A 149 8.28 -15.45 -7.43
CA SER A 149 8.13 -14.95 -6.05
C SER A 149 6.87 -15.38 -5.32
N GLN A 150 6.06 -16.29 -5.89
CA GLN A 150 4.72 -16.64 -5.40
C GLN A 150 4.68 -17.02 -3.91
N ALA A 151 5.75 -17.60 -3.37
CA ALA A 151 5.87 -17.96 -1.96
C ALA A 151 5.78 -16.75 -1.00
N ALA A 152 6.22 -15.57 -1.44
CA ALA A 152 6.28 -14.34 -0.65
C ALA A 152 5.33 -13.23 -1.13
N LEU A 153 4.51 -13.50 -2.16
CA LEU A 153 3.62 -12.52 -2.77
C LEU A 153 2.36 -12.32 -1.92
N GLU A 154 2.40 -11.29 -1.07
CA GLU A 154 1.32 -10.89 -0.15
C GLU A 154 0.41 -9.79 -0.74
N ASP A 155 0.81 -9.20 -1.86
CA ASP A 155 0.03 -8.21 -2.61
C ASP A 155 0.19 -8.49 -4.11
N GLU A 156 -0.91 -8.86 -4.72
CA GLU A 156 -1.02 -9.27 -6.12
C GLU A 156 -1.13 -8.09 -7.09
N SER A 157 -1.35 -6.88 -6.58
CA SER A 157 -1.57 -5.68 -7.41
C SER A 157 -0.41 -5.42 -8.38
N GLY A 158 0.83 -5.63 -7.94
CA GLY A 158 2.01 -5.51 -8.79
C GLY A 158 2.01 -6.48 -9.97
N LEU A 159 1.68 -7.75 -9.74
CA LEU A 159 1.58 -8.75 -10.81
C LEU A 159 0.41 -8.44 -11.75
N GLY A 160 -0.76 -8.12 -11.21
CA GLY A 160 -1.94 -7.85 -12.02
C GLY A 160 -1.80 -6.58 -12.87
N THR A 161 -1.20 -5.52 -12.32
CA THR A 161 -0.88 -4.31 -13.10
C THR A 161 0.22 -4.57 -14.12
N ALA A 162 1.26 -5.36 -13.80
CA ALA A 162 2.25 -5.78 -14.80
C ALA A 162 1.61 -6.56 -15.97
N LEU A 163 0.69 -7.49 -15.70
CA LEU A 163 -0.09 -8.19 -16.72
C LEU A 163 -0.97 -7.22 -17.54
N LEU A 164 -1.59 -6.24 -16.89
CA LEU A 164 -2.42 -5.24 -17.56
C LEU A 164 -1.59 -4.41 -18.56
N TYR A 165 -0.46 -3.88 -18.11
CA TYR A 165 0.48 -3.12 -18.94
C TYR A 165 1.10 -3.98 -20.05
N LEU A 166 1.45 -5.24 -19.77
CA LEU A 166 2.01 -6.16 -20.76
C LEU A 166 0.97 -6.48 -21.85
N GLY A 167 -0.26 -6.78 -21.45
CA GLY A 167 -1.36 -7.03 -22.37
C GLY A 167 -1.66 -5.80 -23.24
N ALA A 168 -1.69 -4.61 -22.64
CA ALA A 168 -1.85 -3.34 -23.33
C ALA A 168 -0.72 -3.09 -24.36
N SER A 169 0.54 -3.35 -23.98
CA SER A 169 1.70 -3.21 -24.87
C SER A 169 1.60 -4.13 -26.10
N TYR A 170 1.12 -5.35 -25.92
CA TYR A 170 0.88 -6.27 -27.03
C TYR A 170 -0.29 -5.86 -27.93
N VAL A 171 -1.37 -5.32 -27.36
CA VAL A 171 -2.48 -4.76 -28.16
C VAL A 171 -1.97 -3.60 -29.02
N PHE A 172 -1.22 -2.69 -28.42
CA PHE A 172 -0.67 -1.51 -29.08
C PHE A 172 0.32 -1.81 -30.19
N SER A 173 1.14 -2.85 -30.04
CA SER A 173 2.06 -3.33 -31.08
C SER A 173 1.34 -4.11 -32.21
N GLY A 174 0.02 -4.23 -32.17
CA GLY A 174 -0.79 -4.96 -33.14
C GLY A 174 -0.84 -6.48 -32.91
N ASN A 175 -0.23 -6.98 -31.83
CA ASN A 175 -0.25 -8.39 -31.46
C ASN A 175 -1.40 -8.73 -30.50
N THR A 176 -2.61 -8.37 -30.92
CA THR A 176 -3.84 -8.45 -30.12
C THR A 176 -4.14 -9.85 -29.59
N ARG A 177 -3.73 -10.92 -30.30
CA ARG A 177 -3.94 -12.31 -29.84
C ARG A 177 -3.12 -12.64 -28.61
N VAL A 178 -1.88 -12.15 -28.54
CA VAL A 178 -1.02 -12.35 -27.37
C VAL A 178 -1.54 -11.51 -26.22
N GLY A 179 -1.85 -10.23 -26.46
CA GLY A 179 -2.44 -9.33 -25.45
C GLY A 179 -3.72 -9.89 -24.84
N ARG A 180 -4.62 -10.45 -25.66
CA ARG A 180 -5.86 -11.08 -25.17
C ARG A 180 -5.60 -12.27 -24.24
N ARG A 181 -4.62 -13.14 -24.54
CA ARG A 181 -4.28 -14.27 -23.64
C ARG A 181 -3.75 -13.80 -22.28
N ILE A 182 -3.03 -12.69 -22.27
CA ILE A 182 -2.55 -12.07 -21.03
C ILE A 182 -3.75 -11.53 -20.23
N PHE A 183 -4.70 -10.85 -20.88
CA PHE A 183 -5.94 -10.42 -20.23
C PHE A 183 -6.81 -11.60 -19.76
N GLU A 184 -6.83 -12.72 -20.48
CA GLU A 184 -7.52 -13.95 -20.04
C GLU A 184 -6.93 -14.47 -18.72
N ARG A 185 -5.60 -14.39 -18.52
CA ARG A 185 -4.95 -14.71 -17.24
C ARG A 185 -5.34 -13.69 -16.16
N LEU A 186 -5.27 -12.40 -16.47
CA LEU A 186 -5.62 -11.32 -15.54
C LEU A 186 -7.06 -11.46 -15.03
N HIS A 187 -8.03 -11.69 -15.92
CA HIS A 187 -9.43 -11.91 -15.53
C HIS A 187 -9.62 -13.15 -14.67
N ARG A 188 -8.88 -14.23 -14.95
CA ARG A 188 -9.03 -15.49 -14.22
C ARG A 188 -8.51 -15.36 -12.79
N GLN A 189 -7.34 -14.74 -12.64
CA GLN A 189 -6.59 -14.73 -11.39
C GLN A 189 -6.88 -13.47 -10.55
N MET A 190 -7.02 -12.30 -11.18
CA MET A 190 -7.19 -11.01 -10.51
C MET A 190 -8.28 -10.15 -11.18
N PRO A 191 -9.55 -10.61 -11.22
CA PRO A 191 -10.65 -9.90 -11.91
C PRO A 191 -11.00 -8.52 -11.33
N HIS A 192 -10.50 -8.20 -10.14
CA HIS A 192 -10.69 -6.89 -9.50
C HIS A 192 -9.76 -5.82 -10.08
N ILE A 193 -8.67 -6.20 -10.77
CA ILE A 193 -7.74 -5.28 -11.42
C ILE A 193 -8.25 -4.99 -12.84
N LYS A 194 -8.60 -3.73 -13.09
CA LYS A 194 -9.25 -3.27 -14.32
C LYS A 194 -8.48 -2.07 -14.91
N PRO A 195 -8.45 -1.92 -16.24
CA PRO A 195 -7.90 -0.72 -16.86
C PRO A 195 -8.72 0.53 -16.49
N ASP A 196 -8.04 1.58 -16.03
CA ASP A 196 -8.64 2.92 -15.93
C ASP A 196 -8.80 3.51 -17.34
N PRO A 197 -10.02 3.88 -17.79
CA PRO A 197 -10.25 4.50 -19.10
C PRO A 197 -9.53 5.84 -19.33
N ASN A 198 -9.05 6.50 -18.27
CA ASN A 198 -8.26 7.72 -18.36
C ASN A 198 -6.76 7.45 -18.63
N GLU A 199 -6.30 6.25 -18.27
CA GLU A 199 -4.91 5.81 -18.41
C GLU A 199 -4.74 4.93 -19.66
N PHE A 200 -5.69 4.03 -19.89
CA PHE A 200 -5.68 3.10 -21.01
C PHE A 200 -6.66 3.53 -22.10
N PRO A 201 -6.21 3.57 -23.36
CA PRO A 201 -7.08 3.98 -24.46
C PRO A 201 -8.15 2.94 -24.80
N PRO A 202 -9.22 3.36 -25.51
CA PRO A 202 -10.43 2.56 -25.68
C PRO A 202 -10.21 1.17 -26.29
N GLU A 203 -9.23 1.03 -27.20
CA GLU A 203 -8.91 -0.27 -27.81
C GLU A 203 -8.40 -1.28 -26.76
N VAL A 204 -7.55 -0.85 -25.82
CA VAL A 204 -7.05 -1.71 -24.74
C VAL A 204 -8.20 -2.17 -23.86
N VAL A 205 -9.06 -1.23 -23.45
CA VAL A 205 -10.27 -1.52 -22.66
C VAL A 205 -11.16 -2.51 -23.39
N GLU A 206 -11.40 -2.32 -24.70
CA GLU A 206 -12.21 -3.26 -25.49
C GLU A 206 -11.59 -4.66 -25.55
N GLN A 207 -10.28 -4.79 -25.74
CA GLN A 207 -9.62 -6.11 -25.75
C GLN A 207 -9.63 -6.78 -24.38
N TYR A 208 -9.50 -6.01 -23.30
CA TYR A 208 -9.64 -6.50 -21.93
C TYR A 208 -11.05 -7.04 -21.70
N GLU A 209 -12.10 -6.29 -22.05
CA GLU A 209 -13.49 -6.72 -21.88
C GLU A 209 -13.81 -7.98 -22.71
N ARG A 210 -13.25 -8.08 -23.92
CA ARG A 210 -13.37 -9.28 -24.78
C ARG A 210 -12.70 -10.52 -24.20
N ALA A 211 -11.76 -10.36 -23.26
CA ALA A 211 -11.07 -11.46 -22.58
C ALA A 211 -11.85 -11.98 -21.34
N THR A 212 -12.99 -11.36 -21.00
CA THR A 212 -13.81 -11.77 -19.85
C THR A 212 -14.23 -13.24 -19.96
N PRO A 213 -14.03 -14.05 -18.89
CA PRO A 213 -14.46 -15.44 -18.85
C PRO A 213 -15.96 -15.58 -19.09
N ARG A 214 -16.34 -16.58 -19.88
CA ARG A 214 -17.76 -16.84 -20.19
C ARG A 214 -18.52 -17.46 -19.02
N ARG A 215 -17.81 -18.06 -18.07
CA ARG A 215 -18.34 -18.81 -16.93
C ARG A 215 -17.34 -18.72 -15.78
N THR A 216 -17.87 -18.71 -14.57
CA THR A 216 -17.13 -18.67 -13.30
C THR A 216 -17.82 -19.66 -12.36
N ASP A 217 -17.92 -20.92 -12.76
CA ASP A 217 -18.62 -21.98 -12.02
C ASP A 217 -17.70 -23.09 -11.53
N GLY A 218 -16.37 -22.88 -11.64
CA GLY A 218 -15.36 -23.78 -11.09
C GLY A 218 -15.22 -23.64 -9.59
N ALA A 219 -14.69 -24.68 -8.95
CA ALA A 219 -14.41 -24.70 -7.53
C ALA A 219 -13.17 -25.52 -7.19
N ILE A 220 -12.48 -25.15 -6.12
CA ILE A 220 -11.37 -25.90 -5.53
C ILE A 220 -11.69 -26.18 -4.06
N HIS A 221 -11.66 -27.44 -3.65
CA HIS A 221 -11.63 -27.82 -2.24
C HIS A 221 -10.18 -27.88 -1.77
N VAL A 222 -9.87 -27.16 -0.69
CA VAL A 222 -8.49 -27.00 -0.20
C VAL A 222 -8.41 -27.54 1.22
N MET A 223 -7.50 -28.47 1.44
CA MET A 223 -7.23 -29.12 2.72
C MET A 223 -5.75 -29.03 3.07
N SER A 224 -5.44 -29.03 4.37
CA SER A 224 -4.07 -29.13 4.85
C SER A 224 -3.97 -29.99 6.10
N ASP A 225 -2.78 -30.54 6.31
CA ASP A 225 -2.36 -31.18 7.54
C ASP A 225 -1.04 -30.54 8.02
N PRO A 226 -1.03 -29.82 9.16
CA PRO A 226 -2.17 -29.52 10.05
C PRO A 226 -3.25 -28.62 9.41
N THR A 227 -4.48 -28.65 9.94
CA THR A 227 -5.57 -27.74 9.53
C THR A 227 -5.33 -26.31 10.02
N GLY A 228 -6.08 -25.34 9.47
CA GLY A 228 -5.96 -23.94 9.87
C GLY A 228 -4.86 -23.17 9.13
N ALA A 229 -4.40 -23.68 8.00
CA ALA A 229 -3.50 -22.96 7.10
C ALA A 229 -4.30 -21.90 6.32
N ILE A 230 -3.71 -20.73 6.08
CA ILE A 230 -4.28 -19.73 5.18
C ILE A 230 -4.12 -20.24 3.75
N ALA A 231 -5.24 -20.41 3.05
CA ALA A 231 -5.26 -20.73 1.63
C ALA A 231 -5.39 -19.46 0.79
N TYR A 232 -4.47 -19.31 -0.15
CA TYR A 232 -4.49 -18.31 -1.20
C TYR A 232 -4.92 -19.00 -2.48
N VAL A 233 -5.88 -18.43 -3.18
CA VAL A 233 -6.23 -18.84 -4.55
C VAL A 233 -6.11 -17.60 -5.42
N ASP A 234 -5.19 -17.70 -6.38
CA ASP A 234 -4.74 -16.60 -7.23
C ASP A 234 -4.24 -15.41 -6.42
N PHE A 235 -3.34 -15.70 -5.48
CA PHE A 235 -2.64 -14.70 -4.64
C PHE A 235 -3.54 -13.96 -3.63
N VAL A 236 -4.85 -14.18 -3.66
CA VAL A 236 -5.82 -13.62 -2.71
C VAL A 236 -6.07 -14.62 -1.57
N PRO A 237 -5.87 -14.24 -0.30
CA PRO A 237 -6.30 -15.04 0.84
C PRO A 237 -7.81 -15.33 0.82
N ARG A 238 -8.19 -16.60 0.88
CA ARG A 238 -9.59 -17.06 0.82
C ARG A 238 -10.13 -17.57 2.16
N GLY A 239 -9.28 -17.75 3.17
CA GLY A 239 -9.66 -18.22 4.50
C GLY A 239 -8.73 -19.32 5.01
N LEU A 240 -9.16 -20.00 6.07
CA LEU A 240 -8.41 -21.11 6.68
C LEU A 240 -8.89 -22.47 6.15
N THR A 241 -7.97 -23.43 6.05
CA THR A 241 -8.29 -24.82 5.68
C THR A 241 -8.98 -25.59 6.82
N PRO A 242 -9.91 -26.51 6.51
CA PRO A 242 -10.42 -26.83 5.18
C PRO A 242 -11.46 -25.82 4.66
N LEU A 243 -11.42 -25.49 3.37
CA LEU A 243 -12.42 -24.63 2.74
C LEU A 243 -12.72 -25.05 1.29
N THR A 244 -13.80 -24.49 0.72
CA THR A 244 -14.09 -24.58 -0.71
C THR A 244 -14.15 -23.17 -1.29
N VAL A 245 -13.32 -22.92 -2.30
CA VAL A 245 -13.32 -21.68 -3.07
C VAL A 245 -14.14 -21.92 -4.34
N THR A 246 -15.20 -21.14 -4.52
CA THR A 246 -16.12 -21.20 -5.67
C THR A 246 -15.92 -20.01 -6.60
N ASP A 247 -16.75 -19.96 -7.64
CA ASP A 247 -16.83 -18.84 -8.57
C ASP A 247 -15.55 -18.60 -9.37
N LEU A 248 -14.80 -19.68 -9.62
CA LEU A 248 -13.55 -19.66 -10.37
C LEU A 248 -13.81 -19.83 -11.87
N ALA A 249 -13.11 -19.03 -12.67
CA ALA A 249 -13.15 -19.15 -14.12
C ALA A 249 -12.33 -20.38 -14.58
N PRO A 250 -12.82 -21.23 -15.50
CA PRO A 250 -12.06 -22.39 -15.93
C PRO A 250 -10.63 -22.06 -16.44
N GLY A 251 -9.68 -22.94 -16.11
CA GLY A 251 -8.28 -22.88 -16.48
C GLY A 251 -7.35 -22.98 -15.26
N GLU A 252 -6.06 -22.75 -15.48
CA GLU A 252 -5.01 -22.78 -14.44
C GLU A 252 -5.19 -21.68 -13.39
N HIS A 253 -5.18 -22.08 -12.12
CA HIS A 253 -5.19 -21.27 -10.90
C HIS A 253 -3.99 -21.61 -10.03
N THR A 254 -3.47 -20.61 -9.33
CA THR A 254 -2.36 -20.81 -8.38
C THR A 254 -2.92 -20.95 -6.97
N VAL A 255 -2.64 -22.07 -6.31
CA VAL A 255 -3.02 -22.34 -4.93
C VAL A 255 -1.78 -22.31 -4.06
N ARG A 256 -1.74 -21.40 -3.08
CA ARG A 256 -0.66 -21.31 -2.07
C ARG A 256 -1.24 -21.52 -0.69
N LEU A 257 -0.65 -22.39 0.12
CA LEU A 257 -1.01 -22.57 1.51
C LEU A 257 0.14 -22.14 2.40
N THR A 258 -0.18 -21.34 3.41
CA THR A 258 0.78 -20.87 4.42
C THR A 258 0.25 -21.14 5.81
N ARG A 259 1.13 -21.53 6.73
CA ARG A 259 0.84 -21.63 8.17
C ARG A 259 2.02 -20.98 8.89
N PRO A 260 1.80 -20.15 9.94
CA PRO A 260 2.90 -19.45 10.58
C PRO A 260 4.05 -20.38 10.96
N GLY A 261 5.25 -20.08 10.46
CA GLY A 261 6.45 -20.85 10.74
C GLY A 261 6.71 -22.06 9.84
N ALA A 262 5.75 -22.45 8.98
CA ALA A 262 5.85 -23.61 8.11
C ALA A 262 6.25 -23.24 6.68
N THR A 263 6.97 -24.15 6.00
CA THR A 263 7.31 -23.98 4.58
C THR A 263 6.03 -23.93 3.74
N PRO A 264 5.85 -22.92 2.86
CA PRO A 264 4.63 -22.78 2.07
C PRO A 264 4.51 -23.89 1.04
N TYR A 265 3.28 -24.32 0.78
CA TYR A 265 2.94 -25.24 -0.30
C TYR A 265 2.36 -24.44 -1.47
N ILE A 266 2.81 -24.73 -2.70
CA ILE A 266 2.34 -24.05 -3.92
C ILE A 266 2.02 -25.11 -4.98
N GLU A 267 0.85 -25.02 -5.58
CA GLU A 267 0.39 -25.91 -6.65
C GLU A 267 -0.34 -25.12 -7.74
N GLN A 268 -0.10 -25.48 -9.00
CA GLN A 268 -0.91 -25.01 -10.13
C GLN A 268 -2.04 -26.02 -10.38
N VAL A 269 -3.27 -25.55 -10.35
CA VAL A 269 -4.48 -26.37 -10.44
C VAL A 269 -5.26 -25.97 -11.68
N ASP A 270 -5.49 -26.91 -12.60
CA ASP A 270 -6.39 -26.67 -13.74
C ASP A 270 -7.84 -26.89 -13.31
N VAL A 271 -8.63 -25.81 -13.27
CA VAL A 271 -10.02 -25.82 -12.84
C VAL A 271 -10.94 -26.03 -14.04
N GLY A 272 -11.76 -27.08 -13.96
CA GLY A 272 -12.76 -27.42 -14.96
C GLY A 272 -14.18 -27.08 -14.51
N ARG A 273 -15.12 -27.98 -14.87
CA ARG A 273 -16.51 -27.93 -14.39
C ARG A 273 -16.71 -28.68 -13.08
N ASP A 274 -15.85 -29.66 -12.82
CA ASP A 274 -15.88 -30.44 -11.61
C ASP A 274 -15.05 -29.74 -10.51
N GLN A 275 -15.34 -30.07 -9.26
CA GLN A 275 -14.56 -29.56 -8.13
C GLN A 275 -13.16 -30.18 -8.16
N SER A 276 -12.13 -29.33 -8.25
CA SER A 276 -10.74 -29.75 -8.05
C SER A 276 -10.44 -29.88 -6.55
N GLU A 277 -9.43 -30.67 -6.20
CA GLU A 277 -9.05 -30.91 -4.80
C GLU A 277 -7.54 -30.69 -4.62
N VAL A 278 -7.16 -30.00 -3.55
CA VAL A 278 -5.78 -29.74 -3.14
C VAL A 278 -5.61 -30.22 -1.71
N GLN A 279 -4.60 -31.07 -1.47
CA GLN A 279 -4.21 -31.54 -0.15
C GLN A 279 -2.73 -31.24 0.09
N ALA A 280 -2.45 -30.34 1.04
CA ALA A 280 -1.09 -30.02 1.44
C ALA A 280 -0.70 -30.69 2.76
N PHE A 281 0.57 -31.03 2.89
CA PHE A 281 1.21 -31.37 4.16
C PHE A 281 2.22 -30.28 4.48
N LEU A 282 1.99 -29.54 5.57
CA LEU A 282 2.82 -28.41 5.96
C LEU A 282 3.77 -28.83 7.08
N ILE A 283 5.04 -28.47 6.93
CA ILE A 283 6.10 -28.82 7.87
C ILE A 283 6.63 -27.52 8.45
N ASP A 284 6.63 -27.42 9.78
CA ASP A 284 7.27 -26.31 10.49
C ASP A 284 8.76 -26.28 10.11
N ALA A 285 9.24 -25.10 9.71
CA ALA A 285 10.66 -24.92 9.48
C ALA A 285 11.42 -25.04 10.80
N GLU A 286 12.68 -25.47 10.72
CA GLU A 286 13.53 -25.69 11.90
C GLU A 286 13.59 -24.43 12.78
N GLY A 287 13.26 -24.58 14.06
CA GLY A 287 13.23 -23.46 15.03
C GLY A 287 11.94 -22.64 15.02
N ASN A 288 10.92 -23.03 14.25
CA ASN A 288 9.61 -22.39 14.21
C ASN A 288 8.50 -23.25 14.84
N GLU A 289 8.85 -24.34 15.52
CA GLU A 289 7.89 -25.29 16.06
C GLU A 289 6.92 -24.59 17.04
N GLY A 290 5.62 -24.81 16.85
CA GLY A 290 4.59 -24.22 17.72
C GLY A 290 4.23 -22.76 17.42
N MET A 291 4.83 -22.13 16.40
CA MET A 291 4.53 -20.74 16.03
C MET A 291 3.06 -20.53 15.69
N ALA A 292 2.47 -21.42 14.90
CA ALA A 292 1.06 -21.32 14.52
C ALA A 292 0.12 -21.37 15.73
N GLU A 293 0.41 -22.23 16.72
CA GLU A 293 -0.36 -22.34 17.95
C GLU A 293 -0.24 -21.07 18.81
N MET A 294 0.96 -20.49 18.89
CA MET A 294 1.17 -19.21 19.57
C MET A 294 0.39 -18.08 18.88
N VAL A 295 0.42 -18.01 17.55
CA VAL A 295 -0.35 -17.02 16.79
C VAL A 295 -1.86 -17.21 17.00
N ALA A 296 -2.35 -18.45 16.97
CA ALA A 296 -3.75 -18.76 17.25
C ALA A 296 -4.17 -18.34 18.68
N GLY A 297 -3.25 -18.42 19.64
CA GLY A 297 -3.45 -17.96 21.01
C GLY A 297 -3.72 -16.46 21.15
N ILE A 298 -3.33 -15.63 20.17
CA ILE A 298 -3.59 -14.18 20.18
C ILE A 298 -5.09 -13.87 20.07
N THR A 299 -5.84 -14.69 19.34
CA THR A 299 -7.27 -14.43 19.04
C THR A 299 -8.12 -14.24 20.29
N GLY A 300 -7.87 -15.04 21.33
CA GLY A 300 -8.59 -14.98 22.60
C GLY A 300 -8.00 -14.04 23.64
N HIS A 301 -6.94 -13.30 23.30
CA HIS A 301 -6.17 -12.51 24.26
C HIS A 301 -6.63 -11.05 24.28
N GLU A 302 -6.69 -10.41 25.45
CA GLU A 302 -7.05 -8.99 25.54
C GLU A 302 -5.89 -8.11 25.06
N LEU A 303 -6.16 -7.09 24.24
CA LEU A 303 -5.13 -6.20 23.69
C LEU A 303 -4.85 -5.00 24.60
N GLU A 304 -4.88 -5.22 25.92
CA GLU A 304 -4.53 -4.19 26.90
C GLU A 304 -3.01 -4.12 27.12
N VAL A 305 -2.37 -5.28 27.20
CA VAL A 305 -0.94 -5.46 27.42
C VAL A 305 -0.43 -6.50 26.41
N GLY A 306 0.79 -6.30 25.90
CA GLY A 306 1.43 -7.20 24.96
C GLY A 306 2.16 -8.34 25.67
N ASP A 307 1.45 -9.16 26.43
CA ASP A 307 1.97 -10.32 27.16
C ASP A 307 1.51 -11.65 26.53
N GLY A 308 1.83 -12.76 27.21
CA GLY A 308 1.37 -14.09 26.81
C GLY A 308 1.73 -14.44 25.35
N PRO A 309 0.76 -14.88 24.52
CA PRO A 309 1.01 -15.24 23.12
C PRO A 309 1.62 -14.10 22.29
N ILE A 310 1.25 -12.84 22.54
CA ILE A 310 1.78 -11.68 21.81
C ILE A 310 3.27 -11.53 22.07
N GLN A 311 3.68 -11.59 23.35
CA GLN A 311 5.09 -11.51 23.72
C GLN A 311 5.89 -12.71 23.22
N GLN A 312 5.31 -13.92 23.27
CA GLN A 312 5.96 -15.15 22.80
C GLN A 312 6.23 -15.10 21.29
N VAL A 313 5.26 -14.69 20.48
CA VAL A 313 5.46 -14.48 19.03
C VAL A 313 6.51 -13.39 18.80
N GLY A 314 6.45 -12.29 19.54
CA GLY A 314 7.44 -11.21 19.46
C GLY A 314 8.87 -11.68 19.74
N GLN A 315 9.06 -12.49 20.79
CA GLN A 315 10.36 -13.05 21.14
C GLN A 315 10.83 -14.10 20.12
N LEU A 316 9.93 -14.96 19.65
CA LEU A 316 10.27 -15.98 18.67
C LEU A 316 10.73 -15.35 17.35
N LEU A 317 10.03 -14.32 16.87
CA LEU A 317 10.38 -13.58 15.66
C LEU A 317 11.46 -12.51 15.89
N ASP A 318 12.01 -12.42 17.10
CA ASP A 318 13.07 -11.49 17.47
C ASP A 318 12.72 -10.02 17.18
N LEU A 319 11.53 -9.59 17.62
CA LEU A 319 10.94 -8.28 17.33
C LEU A 319 11.17 -7.27 18.46
N ASP A 320 11.29 -6.00 18.09
CA ASP A 320 11.21 -4.86 19.01
C ASP A 320 9.76 -4.42 19.22
N LYS A 321 8.94 -4.52 18.17
CA LYS A 321 7.51 -4.19 18.18
C LYS A 321 6.68 -5.27 17.48
N ILE A 322 5.48 -5.53 18.00
CA ILE A 322 4.50 -6.39 17.35
C ILE A 322 3.16 -5.67 17.22
N GLY A 323 2.65 -5.62 16.00
CA GLY A 323 1.31 -5.14 15.69
C GLY A 323 0.31 -6.30 15.64
N VAL A 324 -0.86 -6.11 16.23
CA VAL A 324 -1.99 -7.03 16.13
C VAL A 324 -3.16 -6.28 15.52
N ILE A 325 -3.68 -6.80 14.40
CA ILE A 325 -4.92 -6.35 13.77
C ILE A 325 -6.03 -7.32 14.15
N ARG A 326 -7.07 -6.80 14.78
CA ARG A 326 -8.29 -7.52 15.12
C ARG A 326 -9.41 -7.08 14.20
N VAL A 327 -10.02 -8.04 13.53
CA VAL A 327 -11.14 -7.81 12.60
C VAL A 327 -12.44 -8.26 13.25
N SER A 328 -13.43 -7.38 13.23
CA SER A 328 -14.78 -7.63 13.75
C SER A 328 -15.84 -7.01 12.84
N TYR A 329 -17.12 -7.33 13.07
CA TYR A 329 -18.21 -6.70 12.31
C TYR A 329 -18.20 -5.17 12.48
N GLY A 330 -18.40 -4.45 11.36
CA GLY A 330 -18.51 -2.99 11.35
C GLY A 330 -19.94 -2.51 11.58
N ASP A 331 -20.18 -1.23 11.29
CA ASP A 331 -21.49 -0.57 11.49
C ASP A 331 -22.57 -1.08 10.51
N SER A 332 -22.16 -1.77 9.44
CA SER A 332 -23.04 -2.35 8.43
C SER A 332 -22.52 -3.72 7.99
N ARG A 333 -23.37 -4.49 7.30
CA ARG A 333 -23.02 -5.85 6.81
C ARG A 333 -21.87 -5.87 5.82
N ASP A 334 -21.62 -4.76 5.13
CA ASP A 334 -20.56 -4.65 4.13
C ASP A 334 -19.29 -3.98 4.67
N GLN A 335 -19.26 -3.70 5.97
CA GLN A 335 -18.11 -3.12 6.65
C GLN A 335 -17.57 -4.03 7.75
N VAL A 336 -16.28 -3.90 8.00
CA VAL A 336 -15.60 -4.46 9.16
C VAL A 336 -14.94 -3.35 9.96
N LYS A 337 -14.88 -3.55 11.27
CA LYS A 337 -14.08 -2.74 12.17
C LYS A 337 -12.71 -3.40 12.32
N LEU A 338 -11.67 -2.66 11.98
CA LEU A 338 -10.27 -3.06 12.13
C LEU A 338 -9.69 -2.34 13.35
N GLU A 339 -9.35 -3.07 14.40
CA GLU A 339 -8.62 -2.56 15.54
C GLU A 339 -7.13 -2.93 15.41
N MET A 340 -6.25 -1.94 15.33
CA MET A 340 -4.80 -2.15 15.30
C MET A 340 -4.18 -1.72 16.63
N VAL A 341 -3.42 -2.63 17.25
CA VAL A 341 -2.69 -2.36 18.49
C VAL A 341 -1.23 -2.71 18.28
N ILE A 342 -0.31 -1.80 18.62
CA ILE A 342 1.14 -2.04 18.55
C ILE A 342 1.70 -2.08 19.96
N PHE A 343 2.48 -3.12 20.25
CA PHE A 343 3.16 -3.31 21.54
C PHE A 343 4.67 -3.25 21.40
N ASP A 344 5.33 -2.76 22.43
CA ASP A 344 6.74 -3.00 22.67
C ASP A 344 6.95 -4.39 23.26
N VAL A 345 7.75 -5.23 22.59
CA VAL A 345 7.87 -6.66 22.92
C VAL A 345 8.58 -6.88 24.26
N ALA A 346 9.60 -6.06 24.54
CA ALA A 346 10.39 -6.18 25.76
C ALA A 346 9.58 -5.81 27.01
N SER A 347 8.82 -4.71 26.94
CA SER A 347 8.05 -4.21 28.08
C SER A 347 6.59 -4.67 28.13
N GLY A 348 6.05 -5.18 27.02
CA GLY A 348 4.62 -5.43 26.85
C GLY A 348 3.78 -4.15 26.76
N ARG A 349 4.41 -2.97 26.78
CA ARG A 349 3.70 -1.69 26.80
C ARG A 349 3.01 -1.45 25.45
N ARG A 350 1.73 -1.09 25.50
CA ARG A 350 1.00 -0.63 24.32
C ARG A 350 1.53 0.73 23.86
N MET A 351 1.99 0.78 22.61
CA MET A 351 2.55 1.96 21.95
C MET A 351 1.48 2.70 21.13
N LEU A 352 0.53 1.96 20.57
CA LEU A 352 -0.54 2.50 19.74
C LEU A 352 -1.80 1.65 19.85
N ARG A 353 -2.97 2.30 19.78
CA ARG A 353 -4.27 1.67 19.55
C ARG A 353 -5.06 2.57 18.59
N GLY A 354 -5.51 2.01 17.48
CA GLY A 354 -6.33 2.69 16.49
C GLY A 354 -7.43 1.77 15.99
N GLU A 355 -8.55 2.34 15.55
CA GLU A 355 -9.69 1.57 15.06
C GLU A 355 -10.27 2.24 13.83
N VAL A 356 -10.41 1.54 12.71
CA VAL A 356 -10.95 2.07 11.45
C VAL A 356 -12.09 1.20 10.93
N GLN A 357 -13.15 1.83 10.41
CA GLN A 357 -14.16 1.15 9.60
C GLN A 357 -13.64 0.99 8.17
N ALA A 358 -13.74 -0.22 7.63
CA ALA A 358 -13.29 -0.53 6.27
C ALA A 358 -14.36 -1.33 5.51
N PRO A 359 -14.47 -1.16 4.18
CA PRO A 359 -15.24 -2.07 3.35
C PRO A 359 -14.69 -3.49 3.47
N ARG A 360 -15.57 -4.49 3.43
CA ARG A 360 -15.14 -5.90 3.45
C ARG A 360 -14.77 -6.45 2.07
N ALA A 361 -15.11 -5.73 0.99
CA ALA A 361 -14.93 -6.21 -0.38
C ALA A 361 -13.45 -6.33 -0.76
N LEU A 362 -13.13 -7.27 -1.66
CA LEU A 362 -11.81 -7.42 -2.25
C LEU A 362 -11.49 -6.21 -3.14
N GLY A 363 -10.30 -5.64 -2.98
CA GLY A 363 -9.85 -4.44 -3.68
C GLY A 363 -10.23 -3.13 -2.98
N GLU A 364 -11.12 -3.18 -1.98
CA GLU A 364 -11.55 -2.01 -1.21
C GLU A 364 -11.02 -2.02 0.24
N LEU A 365 -10.85 -3.20 0.83
CA LEU A 365 -10.29 -3.38 2.17
C LEU A 365 -8.80 -3.04 2.21
N GLU A 366 -8.05 -3.57 1.24
CA GLU A 366 -6.59 -3.60 1.24
C GLU A 366 -5.98 -2.19 1.26
N PRO A 367 -6.45 -1.21 0.46
CA PRO A 367 -5.95 0.17 0.53
C PRO A 367 -6.23 0.88 1.85
N VAL A 368 -7.28 0.49 2.59
CA VAL A 368 -7.58 1.04 3.93
C VAL A 368 -6.56 0.48 4.94
N VAL A 369 -6.35 -0.83 4.90
CA VAL A 369 -5.37 -1.51 5.78
C VAL A 369 -3.96 -0.98 5.52
N GLN A 370 -3.55 -0.89 4.26
CA GLN A 370 -2.20 -0.45 3.90
C GLN A 370 -1.88 0.93 4.46
N ARG A 371 -2.78 1.91 4.25
CA ARG A 371 -2.63 3.27 4.79
C ARG A 371 -2.61 3.30 6.32
N ALA A 372 -3.51 2.56 6.96
CA ALA A 372 -3.60 2.51 8.42
C ALA A 372 -2.31 1.93 9.05
N VAL A 373 -1.78 0.86 8.46
CA VAL A 373 -0.56 0.19 8.93
C VAL A 373 0.66 1.05 8.68
N GLN A 374 0.82 1.63 7.48
CA GLN A 374 1.92 2.55 7.19
C GLN A 374 1.94 3.72 8.17
N ALA A 375 0.81 4.40 8.36
CA ALA A 375 0.72 5.52 9.29
C ALA A 375 0.98 5.11 10.75
N GLY A 376 0.39 4.00 11.19
CA GLY A 376 0.54 3.49 12.55
C GLY A 376 1.98 3.09 12.88
N VAL A 377 2.63 2.34 11.98
CA VAL A 377 4.02 1.91 12.16
C VAL A 377 4.97 3.10 12.06
N GLN A 378 4.81 3.98 11.08
CA GLN A 378 5.64 5.19 10.97
C GLN A 378 5.56 6.06 12.22
N ASN A 379 4.38 6.24 12.80
CA ASN A 379 4.18 7.00 14.03
C ASN A 379 4.91 6.36 15.23
N VAL A 380 4.82 5.03 15.37
CA VAL A 380 5.49 4.32 16.48
C VAL A 380 7.01 4.30 16.32
N LEU A 381 7.50 4.29 15.08
CA LEU A 381 8.93 4.24 14.77
C LEU A 381 9.59 5.61 14.62
N ALA A 382 8.80 6.69 14.56
CA ALA A 382 9.34 8.04 14.49
C ALA A 382 10.22 8.32 15.71
N PRO A 383 11.42 8.90 15.51
CA PRO A 383 12.24 9.38 16.62
C PRO A 383 11.43 10.36 17.46
N ARG A 384 11.31 10.10 18.77
CA ARG A 384 10.73 11.08 19.69
C ARG A 384 11.76 12.19 19.88
N VAL A 385 11.58 13.29 19.17
CA VAL A 385 12.31 14.53 19.43
C VAL A 385 11.77 15.06 20.77
N GLY A 386 12.57 14.97 21.84
CA GLY A 386 12.24 15.56 23.14
C GLY A 386 12.54 14.76 24.42
N ASP A 387 13.14 13.56 24.36
CA ASP A 387 13.56 12.85 25.59
C ASP A 387 15.00 13.18 26.04
N ASP A 388 15.66 14.13 25.38
CA ASP A 388 16.93 14.74 25.82
C ASP A 388 16.67 16.14 26.41
N ASP A 389 15.86 16.23 27.46
CA ASP A 389 15.93 17.41 28.33
C ASP A 389 17.00 17.16 29.40
N GLU A 390 18.17 17.67 29.04
CA GLU A 390 19.24 18.07 29.91
C GLU A 390 18.72 18.64 31.24
N GLN A 391 19.32 18.18 32.33
CA GLN A 391 19.27 18.86 33.61
C GLN A 391 19.79 20.30 33.46
N ILE A 392 18.90 21.25 33.21
CA ILE A 392 19.21 22.66 33.42
C ILE A 392 19.02 22.96 34.91
N ILE A 393 20.15 23.19 35.55
CA ILE A 393 20.30 23.69 36.91
C ILE A 393 19.45 24.96 37.06
N GLY A 394 18.43 24.89 37.91
CA GLY A 394 17.66 26.05 38.33
C GLY A 394 18.57 27.06 39.03
N SER A 395 18.66 28.26 38.46
CA SER A 395 18.95 29.46 39.22
C SER A 395 17.62 30.19 39.42
N ASP A 396 17.38 30.50 40.69
CA ASP A 396 16.28 31.28 41.25
C ASP A 396 15.06 30.46 41.71
N GLY A 397 15.11 30.18 43.01
CA GLY A 397 14.11 29.44 43.74
C GLY A 397 12.81 30.23 43.89
N GLN A 398 11.72 29.61 43.46
CA GLN A 398 10.43 29.80 44.11
C GLN A 398 9.62 28.51 43.99
N LEU A 399 9.40 27.87 45.15
CA LEU A 399 8.45 26.77 45.30
C LEU A 399 7.04 27.35 45.17
N VAL A 400 6.36 27.05 44.07
CA VAL A 400 4.90 27.14 44.00
C VAL A 400 4.37 25.72 44.10
N SER A 401 3.82 25.39 45.25
CA SER A 401 3.02 24.20 45.48
C SER A 401 1.76 24.28 44.61
N ALA A 402 1.62 23.38 43.64
CA ALA A 402 0.34 23.14 42.98
C ALA A 402 -0.55 22.33 43.93
N ASP A 403 -1.68 22.93 44.33
CA ASP A 403 -2.81 22.18 44.88
C ASP A 403 -3.29 21.16 43.82
N PRO A 404 -3.58 19.91 44.21
CA PRO A 404 -4.22 18.95 43.32
C PRO A 404 -5.72 19.19 43.42
N ASP A 405 -6.36 19.68 42.36
CA ASP A 405 -7.78 19.46 42.04
C ASP A 405 -8.19 20.42 40.90
N GLU A 406 -7.63 20.25 39.70
CA GLU A 406 -8.31 20.64 38.46
C GLU A 406 -8.03 19.57 37.40
N GLU A 407 -9.02 18.68 37.23
CA GLU A 407 -9.14 17.77 36.08
C GLU A 407 -9.33 18.61 34.81
N ASP A 408 -8.23 19.05 34.22
CA ASP A 408 -8.20 19.64 32.88
C ASP A 408 -8.09 18.49 31.85
N GLU A 409 -9.12 17.63 31.77
CA GLU A 409 -9.25 16.61 30.72
C GLU A 409 -9.78 17.23 29.42
N GLY A 410 -9.02 18.18 28.89
CA GLY A 410 -9.03 18.47 27.46
C GLY A 410 -8.36 17.31 26.73
N ASP A 411 -9.16 16.35 26.24
CA ASP A 411 -8.68 15.18 25.51
C ASP A 411 -7.66 15.60 24.44
N PRO A 412 -6.37 15.22 24.56
CA PRO A 412 -5.34 15.79 23.70
C PRO A 412 -5.51 15.29 22.27
N LEU A 413 -5.36 16.22 21.32
CA LEU A 413 -5.73 16.08 19.90
C LEU A 413 -5.08 14.88 19.17
N TRP A 414 -4.05 14.25 19.74
CA TRP A 414 -3.43 13.03 19.20
C TRP A 414 -4.27 11.75 19.37
N LYS A 415 -5.36 11.76 20.16
CA LYS A 415 -6.26 10.61 20.32
C LYS A 415 -7.29 10.42 19.18
N LYS A 416 -7.40 11.36 18.24
CA LYS A 416 -8.40 11.31 17.14
C LYS A 416 -7.72 11.24 15.78
N TRP A 417 -7.41 10.01 15.37
CA TRP A 417 -6.68 9.67 14.14
C TRP A 417 -7.51 9.84 12.84
N TRP A 418 -8.84 10.02 12.92
CA TRP A 418 -9.72 10.25 11.74
C TRP A 418 -9.50 11.60 11.03
N LEU A 419 -8.72 12.52 11.60
CA LEU A 419 -8.37 13.81 10.97
C LEU A 419 -7.63 13.64 9.63
N TRP A 420 -6.99 12.48 9.39
CA TRP A 420 -6.36 12.12 8.11
C TRP A 420 -7.24 11.22 7.22
N ALA A 421 -8.40 10.77 7.71
CA ALA A 421 -9.33 9.92 6.94
C ALA A 421 -10.32 10.73 6.09
N ALA A 422 -10.34 12.06 6.22
CA ALA A 422 -11.32 12.96 5.59
C ALA A 422 -10.74 13.88 4.50
N VAL A 423 -9.66 13.49 3.82
CA VAL A 423 -9.38 14.01 2.47
C VAL A 423 -9.78 12.94 1.47
N GLY A 424 -11.07 12.91 1.16
CA GLY A 424 -11.57 12.21 -0.01
C GLY A 424 -11.10 12.91 -1.27
N GLY A 425 -10.57 12.13 -2.21
CA GLY A 425 -10.50 12.45 -3.64
C GLY A 425 -9.61 13.62 -4.06
N ALA A 426 -8.39 13.33 -4.51
CA ALA A 426 -7.79 13.97 -5.68
C ALA A 426 -6.50 13.25 -6.10
N LEU A 427 -6.50 12.83 -7.36
CA LEU A 427 -5.37 12.53 -8.25
C LEU A 427 -4.02 13.10 -7.80
N VAL A 428 -3.03 12.23 -7.62
CA VAL A 428 -1.62 12.63 -7.81
C VAL A 428 -1.32 12.48 -9.30
N VAL A 429 -1.71 13.49 -10.08
CA VAL A 429 -1.03 13.77 -11.35
C VAL A 429 -0.30 15.07 -11.15
N GLY A 430 1.04 14.98 -11.08
CA GLY A 430 1.90 16.15 -11.00
C GLY A 430 1.81 16.95 -12.29
N ALA A 431 1.02 18.03 -12.29
CA ALA A 431 1.22 19.19 -13.14
C ALA A 431 0.53 20.41 -12.51
N VAL A 432 1.33 21.43 -12.20
CA VAL A 432 0.92 22.72 -11.64
C VAL A 432 -0.12 23.39 -12.55
N VAL A 433 -1.32 23.66 -12.03
CA VAL A 433 -2.22 24.67 -12.57
C VAL A 433 -2.81 25.48 -11.42
N THR A 434 -2.36 26.73 -11.31
CA THR A 434 -2.92 27.75 -10.42
C THR A 434 -4.34 28.07 -10.87
N ALA A 435 -5.35 27.68 -10.10
CA ALA A 435 -6.74 28.08 -10.34
C ALA A 435 -7.21 29.04 -9.25
N VAL A 436 -7.43 30.30 -9.65
CA VAL A 436 -8.15 31.31 -8.87
C VAL A 436 -9.60 30.85 -8.72
N VAL A 437 -10.04 30.62 -7.48
CA VAL A 437 -11.44 30.31 -7.17
C VAL A 437 -12.22 31.63 -7.11
N LEU A 438 -13.09 31.86 -8.09
CA LEU A 438 -14.21 32.77 -7.96
C LEU A 438 -15.44 31.95 -7.56
N THR A 439 -15.96 32.20 -6.38
CA THR A 439 -17.20 31.62 -5.87
C THR A 439 -18.40 32.20 -6.63
N ARG A 440 -19.34 31.35 -7.03
CA ARG A 440 -20.74 31.75 -7.21
C ARG A 440 -21.71 30.58 -7.08
N ASP A 441 -22.81 30.86 -6.39
CA ASP A 441 -23.80 29.95 -5.82
C ASP A 441 -24.69 29.18 -6.81
N ASP A 442 -25.11 28.00 -6.33
CA ASP A 442 -26.41 27.30 -6.44
C ASP A 442 -27.40 27.66 -7.57
N ASN A 443 -27.79 26.68 -8.40
CA ASN A 443 -29.07 25.96 -8.29
C ASN A 443 -29.33 24.97 -9.45
N GLU A 444 -29.78 23.78 -9.07
CA GLU A 444 -30.83 22.92 -9.65
C GLU A 444 -31.16 22.83 -11.17
N LEU A 445 -31.18 21.56 -11.61
CA LEU A 445 -32.13 20.88 -12.53
C LEU A 445 -31.91 20.89 -14.06
N GLY A 446 -31.95 19.67 -14.63
CA GLY A 446 -32.66 19.40 -15.90
C GLY A 446 -31.85 18.69 -16.99
N GLN A 447 -32.05 17.37 -17.12
CA GLN A 447 -31.70 16.62 -18.33
C GLN A 447 -32.50 17.12 -19.54
N SER A 448 -31.87 17.21 -20.71
CA SER A 448 -32.55 17.17 -22.01
C SER A 448 -31.82 16.21 -22.98
N PRO A 449 -32.51 15.57 -23.94
CA PRO A 449 -32.02 14.32 -24.55
C PRO A 449 -31.08 14.46 -25.75
N ASN A 450 -30.72 15.66 -26.21
CA ASN A 450 -30.04 15.83 -27.52
C ASN A 450 -28.76 16.68 -27.50
N GLY A 451 -28.05 16.79 -26.37
CA GLY A 451 -26.61 17.05 -26.33
C GLY A 451 -26.02 18.20 -27.18
N GLN A 452 -26.74 19.32 -27.36
CA GLN A 452 -26.18 20.54 -27.96
C GLN A 452 -26.04 21.64 -26.90
N ILE A 453 -24.80 22.06 -26.66
CA ILE A 453 -24.48 23.25 -25.84
C ILE A 453 -24.51 24.46 -26.78
N VAL A 454 -25.45 25.38 -26.53
CA VAL A 454 -25.51 26.69 -27.18
C VAL A 454 -24.85 27.71 -26.24
N ILE A 455 -23.79 28.37 -26.69
CA ILE A 455 -23.14 29.46 -25.96
C ILE A 455 -23.53 30.78 -26.66
N GLU A 456 -24.38 31.59 -26.02
CA GLU A 456 -24.64 32.96 -26.44
C GLU A 456 -23.72 33.92 -25.66
N PHE A 457 -22.93 34.73 -26.38
CA PHE A 457 -22.13 35.80 -25.80
C PHE A 457 -22.93 37.10 -25.74
N GLY A 458 -23.49 37.42 -24.57
CA GLY A 458 -24.09 38.72 -24.29
C GLY A 458 -23.03 39.70 -23.79
N GLY A 459 -22.62 40.64 -24.65
CA GLY A 459 -21.79 41.77 -24.26
C GLY A 459 -22.62 42.95 -23.74
N ARG A 460 -22.25 43.47 -22.56
CA ARG A 460 -22.10 44.90 -22.28
C ARG A 460 -21.45 45.14 -20.93
#